data_AF-A0ABD3M9P8-F1
#
_entry.id   AF-A0ABD3M9P8-F1
#
_cell.length_a   1.000
_cell.length_b   1.000
_cell.length_c   1.000
_cell.angle_alpha   90.00
_cell.angle_beta   90.00
_cell.angle_gamma   90.00
#
_symmetry.space_group_name_H-M   'P 1'
#
loop_
_entity.id
_entity.type
_entity.pdbx_description
1 polymer ?
#
loop_
_entity_poly.entity_id
_entity_poly.type
_entity_poly.pdbx_seq_one_letter_code
_entity_poly.pdbx_strand_id
1 'polypeptide(L)'
;MAAPRTTTVPLSYVPPSNVTNQFLATFEKVMSSPDLILGGFSAYVPLILEDKKLLCRGSHKDVLSKARTRAYIEMLNKGLESSEDLIDDKSRSVPIILIESDESGCQNHIHLDQVPFPRLTWHVPSPKYGTGWCRAISMTGYESWNSFRYMHSYHDTWFFDYTWDARFTNNERKYPWKSKMGKAIWRGSTTGGNRLKHNITFDDLSRTKLVKKSMDRPDIIDAAFTSFVQGWEVVLDEGHSNQTIVSSHVPFDDLMKFRAIIDIDGNTWSSRFTKLLCTNSVVIKINPEYIEHFYADLEPMIHYVPASLQNITEVAEYVLDNNNQDEMRAIVRSANSWCKGFNTKEQLPKDAISQLMKYESALMEAYNESGWDEEWRIVQRRIRENIGEDLVDCNLV
;
A
#
# COMPACT_ATOMS: atom_id res chain seq x y z
N MET A 1 23.07 -13.88 -22.51
CA MET A 1 23.00 -12.41 -22.33
C MET A 1 21.95 -11.87 -23.28
N ALA A 2 20.77 -11.53 -22.76
CA ALA A 2 19.76 -10.76 -23.48
C ALA A 2 19.35 -9.63 -22.52
N ALA A 3 19.52 -8.39 -22.95
CA ALA A 3 19.09 -7.22 -22.19
C ALA A 3 17.58 -7.31 -21.92
N PRO A 4 17.09 -6.92 -20.74
CA PRO A 4 15.65 -6.85 -20.52
C PRO A 4 15.08 -5.83 -21.50
N ARG A 5 14.18 -6.29 -22.38
CA ARG A 5 13.38 -5.38 -23.22
C ARG A 5 12.46 -4.59 -22.29
N THR A 6 12.90 -3.41 -21.90
CA THR A 6 12.01 -2.33 -21.47
C THR A 6 11.18 -1.92 -22.69
N THR A 7 10.03 -2.55 -22.90
CA THR A 7 9.02 -2.01 -23.81
C THR A 7 8.34 -0.82 -23.11
N THR A 8 9.07 0.27 -22.94
CA THR A 8 8.45 1.58 -22.74
C THR A 8 7.84 1.95 -24.09
N VAL A 9 6.53 1.74 -24.25
CA VAL A 9 5.80 2.35 -25.36
C VAL A 9 6.06 3.85 -25.23
N PRO A 10 6.73 4.50 -26.20
CA PRO A 10 6.97 5.93 -26.12
C PRO A 10 5.61 6.62 -26.14
N LEU A 11 5.25 7.29 -25.03
CA LEU A 11 4.13 8.22 -25.04
C LEU A 11 4.41 9.23 -26.16
N SER A 12 3.47 9.35 -27.11
CA SER A 12 3.62 10.10 -28.36
C SER A 12 3.78 11.61 -28.15
N TYR A 13 3.57 12.10 -26.93
CA TYR A 13 3.68 13.51 -26.55
C TYR A 13 5.06 13.86 -25.99
N VAL A 14 5.69 14.89 -26.56
CA VAL A 14 6.89 15.55 -26.01
C VAL A 14 6.47 16.94 -25.52
N PRO A 15 6.62 17.24 -24.21
CA PRO A 15 6.32 18.55 -23.66
C PRO A 15 7.13 19.66 -24.37
N PRO A 16 6.55 20.85 -24.58
CA PRO A 16 7.28 21.94 -25.21
C PRO A 16 8.44 22.46 -24.34
N SER A 17 9.46 23.05 -24.96
CA SER A 17 10.68 23.54 -24.29
C SER A 17 10.48 24.71 -23.32
N ASN A 18 9.27 25.28 -23.25
CA ASN A 18 8.93 26.40 -22.38
C ASN A 18 8.43 25.99 -20.99
N VAL A 19 8.26 24.69 -20.71
CA VAL A 19 8.04 24.20 -19.36
C VAL A 19 9.38 23.74 -18.81
N THR A 20 9.91 24.49 -17.84
CA THR A 20 11.21 24.14 -17.23
C THR A 20 11.05 23.17 -16.06
N ASN A 21 9.84 23.09 -15.50
CA ASN A 21 9.49 22.18 -14.42
C ASN A 21 9.28 20.72 -14.91
N GLN A 22 10.15 19.82 -14.45
CA GLN A 22 10.10 18.39 -14.78
C GLN A 22 8.80 17.70 -14.32
N PHE A 23 8.20 18.12 -13.21
CA PHE A 23 6.91 17.62 -12.76
C PHE A 23 5.82 17.99 -13.77
N LEU A 24 5.69 19.28 -14.11
CA LEU A 24 4.65 19.74 -15.04
C LEU A 24 4.82 19.17 -16.43
N ALA A 25 6.06 19.05 -16.92
CA ALA A 25 6.36 18.39 -18.18
C ALA A 25 5.93 16.91 -18.16
N THR A 26 6.19 16.19 -17.05
CA THR A 26 5.76 14.80 -16.90
C THR A 26 4.24 14.69 -16.79
N PHE A 27 3.62 15.54 -15.97
CA PHE A 27 2.17 15.59 -15.80
C PHE A 27 1.45 15.81 -17.13
N GLU A 28 1.85 16.83 -17.88
CA GLU A 28 1.27 17.17 -19.18
C GLU A 28 1.41 16.00 -20.16
N LYS A 29 2.56 15.34 -20.17
CA LYS A 29 2.82 14.18 -21.04
C LYS A 29 1.91 13.00 -20.73
N VAL A 30 1.74 12.67 -19.46
CA VAL A 30 0.90 11.53 -19.07
C VAL A 30 -0.58 11.87 -19.24
N MET A 31 -1.00 13.09 -18.88
CA MET A 31 -2.39 13.55 -19.05
C MET A 31 -2.79 13.63 -20.53
N SER A 32 -1.88 14.07 -21.42
CA SER A 32 -2.14 14.18 -22.86
C SER A 32 -2.17 12.83 -23.58
N SER A 33 -1.71 11.75 -22.94
CA SER A 33 -1.78 10.40 -23.51
C SER A 33 -3.20 9.83 -23.41
N PRO A 34 -3.79 9.28 -24.49
CA PRO A 34 -5.05 8.55 -24.41
C PRO A 34 -4.90 7.21 -23.69
N ASP A 35 -3.71 6.61 -23.76
CA ASP A 35 -3.38 5.34 -23.13
C ASP A 35 -2.80 5.56 -21.74
N LEU A 36 -3.37 4.86 -20.76
CA LEU A 36 -2.85 4.81 -19.39
C LEU A 36 -2.07 3.51 -19.19
N ILE A 37 -0.75 3.62 -19.04
CA ILE A 37 0.14 2.46 -18.87
C ILE A 37 0.37 2.25 -17.38
N LEU A 38 -0.15 1.14 -16.82
CA LEU A 38 -0.05 0.82 -15.39
C LEU A 38 1.11 -0.13 -15.04
N GLY A 39 2.10 -0.29 -15.93
CA GLY A 39 3.23 -1.20 -15.76
C GLY A 39 4.56 -0.50 -15.42
N GLY A 40 5.28 -1.02 -14.42
CA GLY A 40 6.65 -0.61 -14.05
C GLY A 40 6.76 0.77 -13.38
N PHE A 41 7.97 1.35 -13.41
CA PHE A 41 8.30 2.64 -12.78
C PHE A 41 7.57 3.84 -13.40
N SER A 42 6.94 3.69 -14.56
CA SER A 42 6.23 4.74 -15.29
C SER A 42 4.71 4.66 -15.16
N ALA A 43 4.20 3.93 -14.17
CA ALA A 43 2.78 3.72 -13.93
C ALA A 43 2.08 4.96 -13.31
N TYR A 44 2.24 6.11 -13.95
CA TYR A 44 1.70 7.38 -13.51
C TYR A 44 0.22 7.51 -13.83
N VAL A 45 -0.57 7.89 -12.83
CA VAL A 45 -1.99 8.22 -12.96
C VAL A 45 -2.14 9.72 -12.74
N PRO A 46 -2.45 10.50 -13.79
CA PRO A 46 -2.58 11.94 -13.69
C PRO A 46 -4.03 12.33 -13.34
N LEU A 47 -4.20 13.22 -12.36
CA LEU A 47 -5.49 13.81 -11.99
C LEU A 47 -5.35 15.33 -11.87
N ILE A 48 -6.45 16.06 -12.02
CA ILE A 48 -6.51 17.49 -11.69
C ILE A 48 -7.54 17.65 -10.58
N LEU A 49 -7.15 18.21 -9.44
CA LEU A 49 -8.12 18.72 -8.47
C LEU A 49 -8.48 20.15 -8.86
N GLU A 50 -9.76 20.42 -9.10
CA GLU A 50 -10.28 21.74 -9.41
C GLU A 50 -11.71 21.85 -8.86
N ASP A 51 -12.06 22.96 -8.19
CA ASP A 51 -13.40 23.19 -7.64
C ASP A 51 -13.95 22.02 -6.80
N LYS A 52 -13.10 21.44 -5.95
CA LYS A 52 -13.39 20.24 -5.13
C LYS A 52 -13.78 18.99 -5.93
N LYS A 53 -13.42 18.92 -7.20
CA LYS A 53 -13.62 17.75 -8.05
C LYS A 53 -12.29 17.22 -8.54
N LEU A 54 -12.18 15.91 -8.61
CA LEU A 54 -11.10 15.27 -9.34
C LEU A 54 -11.51 15.12 -10.79
N LEU A 55 -10.68 15.62 -11.69
CA LEU A 55 -10.80 15.43 -13.12
C LEU A 55 -9.76 14.42 -13.60
N CYS A 56 -10.16 13.55 -14.51
CA CYS A 56 -9.26 12.68 -15.25
C CYS A 56 -9.74 12.56 -16.69
N ARG A 57 -8.94 11.91 -17.52
CA ARG A 57 -9.31 11.66 -18.91
C ARG A 57 -10.40 10.60 -18.99
N GLY A 58 -11.43 10.82 -19.78
CA GLY A 58 -12.53 9.88 -20.02
C GLY A 58 -12.00 8.55 -20.58
N SER A 59 -11.04 8.62 -21.49
CA SER A 59 -10.33 7.44 -22.02
C SER A 59 -9.60 6.61 -20.95
N HIS A 60 -9.21 7.21 -19.81
CA HIS A 60 -8.54 6.49 -18.71
C HIS A 60 -9.52 5.75 -17.80
N LYS A 61 -10.83 6.09 -17.81
CA LYS A 61 -11.79 5.60 -16.81
C LYS A 61 -11.93 4.09 -16.77
N ASP A 62 -11.97 3.42 -17.92
CA ASP A 62 -12.08 1.94 -17.94
C ASP A 62 -10.87 1.28 -17.29
N VAL A 63 -9.66 1.75 -17.60
CA VAL A 63 -8.41 1.25 -17.01
C VAL A 63 -8.36 1.55 -15.52
N LEU A 64 -8.68 2.79 -15.12
CA LEU A 64 -8.71 3.21 -13.72
C LEU A 64 -9.74 2.44 -12.91
N SER A 65 -10.91 2.11 -13.46
CA SER A 65 -11.95 1.34 -12.75
C SER A 65 -11.49 -0.05 -12.28
N LYS A 66 -10.41 -0.57 -12.90
CA LYS A 66 -9.81 -1.88 -12.59
C LYS A 66 -8.49 -1.75 -11.80
N ALA A 67 -7.97 -0.54 -11.65
CA ALA A 67 -6.71 -0.24 -10.98
C ALA A 67 -6.87 -0.16 -9.44
N ARG A 68 -5.76 -0.27 -8.71
CA ARG A 68 -5.76 -0.07 -7.24
C ARG A 68 -5.97 1.39 -6.88
N THR A 69 -5.43 2.31 -7.68
CA THR A 69 -5.57 3.77 -7.52
C THR A 69 -7.02 4.24 -7.53
N ARG A 70 -7.93 3.47 -8.12
CA ARG A 70 -9.38 3.68 -7.95
C ARG A 70 -9.78 3.86 -6.50
N ALA A 71 -9.27 3.03 -5.59
CA ALA A 71 -9.62 3.10 -4.18
C ALA A 71 -9.22 4.44 -3.57
N TYR A 72 -8.05 4.96 -3.94
CA TYR A 72 -7.58 6.26 -3.48
C TYR A 72 -8.39 7.41 -4.11
N ILE A 73 -8.72 7.33 -5.40
CA ILE A 73 -9.59 8.30 -6.08
C ILE A 73 -10.97 8.37 -5.43
N GLU A 74 -11.56 7.24 -5.07
CA GLU A 74 -12.84 7.19 -4.35
C GLU A 74 -12.77 7.78 -2.95
N MET A 75 -11.69 7.48 -2.21
CA MET A 75 -11.46 8.09 -0.90
C MET A 75 -11.31 9.61 -1.01
N LEU A 76 -10.59 10.10 -2.03
CA LEU A 76 -10.48 11.53 -2.28
C LEU A 76 -11.82 12.15 -2.64
N ASN A 77 -12.57 11.60 -3.60
CA ASN A 77 -13.90 12.12 -3.96
C ASN A 77 -14.82 12.21 -2.73
N LYS A 78 -14.89 11.14 -1.92
CA LYS A 78 -15.67 11.15 -0.67
C LYS A 78 -15.14 12.18 0.34
N GLY A 79 -13.82 12.32 0.46
CA GLY A 79 -13.19 13.30 1.34
C GLY A 79 -13.52 14.73 0.94
N LEU A 80 -13.46 15.03 -0.36
CA LEU A 80 -13.76 16.33 -0.95
C LEU A 80 -15.22 16.76 -0.74
N GLU A 81 -16.16 15.81 -0.83
CA GLU A 81 -17.58 16.04 -0.53
C GLU A 81 -17.80 16.44 0.94
N SER A 82 -17.05 15.82 1.87
CA SER A 82 -17.23 16.00 3.31
C SER A 82 -16.37 17.11 3.94
N SER A 83 -15.38 17.64 3.21
CA SER A 83 -14.41 18.58 3.77
C SER A 83 -14.92 20.02 3.69
N GLU A 84 -15.25 20.59 4.85
CA GLU A 84 -15.59 22.01 5.01
C GLU A 84 -14.33 22.91 4.91
N ASP A 85 -13.15 22.40 5.27
CA ASP A 85 -11.91 23.19 5.33
C ASP A 85 -11.22 23.39 3.96
N LEU A 86 -11.60 22.63 2.93
CA LEU A 86 -11.07 22.80 1.57
C LEU A 86 -11.76 23.95 0.79
N ILE A 87 -12.51 24.83 1.46
CA ILE A 87 -13.44 25.78 0.81
C ILE A 87 -12.78 27.08 0.29
N ASP A 88 -11.60 27.49 0.74
CA ASP A 88 -11.29 28.92 0.61
C ASP A 88 -10.55 29.39 -0.65
N ASP A 89 -10.43 28.56 -1.69
CA ASP A 89 -9.91 29.04 -2.97
C ASP A 89 -10.58 28.39 -4.18
N LYS A 90 -11.61 29.08 -4.72
CA LYS A 90 -12.29 28.73 -5.99
C LYS A 90 -11.38 28.86 -7.22
N SER A 91 -10.14 29.32 -7.07
CA SER A 91 -9.12 29.33 -8.13
C SER A 91 -8.10 28.21 -7.99
N ARG A 92 -8.21 27.38 -6.94
CA ARG A 92 -7.27 26.29 -6.66
C ARG A 92 -7.43 25.15 -7.66
N SER A 93 -6.41 25.01 -8.49
CA SER A 93 -6.25 23.90 -9.43
C SER A 93 -4.91 23.22 -9.14
N VAL A 94 -4.93 21.92 -8.81
CA VAL A 94 -3.74 21.17 -8.39
C VAL A 94 -3.53 19.99 -9.34
N PRO A 95 -2.42 19.93 -10.08
CA PRO A 95 -2.03 18.73 -10.82
C PRO A 95 -1.54 17.65 -9.86
N ILE A 96 -2.02 16.42 -10.02
CA ILE A 96 -1.74 15.29 -9.14
C ILE A 96 -1.17 14.13 -9.94
N ILE A 97 -0.05 13.55 -9.47
CA ILE A 97 0.49 12.29 -9.98
C ILE A 97 0.44 11.22 -8.88
N LEU A 98 -0.31 10.15 -9.13
CA LEU A 98 -0.25 8.91 -8.36
C LEU A 98 0.65 7.90 -9.07
N ILE A 99 1.33 7.03 -8.33
CA ILE A 99 2.00 5.85 -8.87
C ILE A 99 1.18 4.61 -8.52
N GLU A 100 0.66 3.92 -9.54
CA GLU A 100 -0.16 2.71 -9.39
C GLU A 100 0.66 1.49 -8.95
N SER A 101 1.91 1.38 -9.38
CA SER A 101 2.73 0.18 -9.20
C SER A 101 3.19 0.00 -7.73
N ASP A 102 3.84 -1.14 -7.45
CA ASP A 102 4.44 -1.39 -6.13
C ASP A 102 5.69 -0.54 -5.89
N GLU A 103 6.18 0.19 -6.89
CA GLU A 103 7.39 0.98 -6.82
C GLU A 103 7.04 2.41 -6.40
N SER A 104 7.77 2.95 -5.43
CA SER A 104 7.71 4.38 -5.14
C SER A 104 8.71 5.17 -5.98
N GLY A 105 9.72 4.53 -6.58
CA GLY A 105 10.91 5.18 -7.14
C GLY A 105 12.02 5.45 -6.12
N CYS A 106 11.79 5.14 -4.83
CA CYS A 106 12.78 5.30 -3.77
C CYS A 106 13.50 3.99 -3.44
N GLN A 107 14.83 4.00 -3.58
CA GLN A 107 15.70 2.85 -3.34
C GLN A 107 16.50 3.01 -2.05
N ASN A 108 16.01 2.41 -0.97
CA ASN A 108 16.51 2.63 0.39
C ASN A 108 17.97 2.23 0.58
N HIS A 109 18.45 1.20 -0.12
CA HIS A 109 19.80 0.65 0.05
C HIS A 109 20.93 1.54 -0.50
N ILE A 110 20.62 2.42 -1.46
CA ILE A 110 21.56 3.37 -2.05
C ILE A 110 21.12 4.84 -1.86
N HIS A 111 20.05 5.07 -1.10
CA HIS A 111 19.50 6.40 -0.81
C HIS A 111 19.22 7.20 -2.10
N LEU A 112 18.66 6.53 -3.11
CA LEU A 112 18.36 7.13 -4.41
C LEU A 112 16.86 7.31 -4.59
N ASP A 113 16.44 8.55 -4.85
CA ASP A 113 15.12 8.85 -5.41
C ASP A 113 15.23 8.99 -6.93
N GLN A 114 14.65 8.03 -7.66
CA GLN A 114 14.68 7.99 -9.14
C GLN A 114 13.67 8.93 -9.79
N VAL A 115 12.72 9.47 -9.01
CA VAL A 115 11.72 10.40 -9.52
C VAL A 115 12.00 11.79 -8.94
N PRO A 116 12.29 12.80 -9.77
CA PRO A 116 12.84 14.07 -9.32
C PRO A 116 11.82 15.02 -8.67
N PHE A 117 10.59 14.57 -8.47
CA PHE A 117 9.48 15.40 -8.00
C PHE A 117 8.61 14.68 -6.95
N PRO A 118 7.86 15.45 -6.14
CA PRO A 118 6.83 14.91 -5.25
C PRO A 118 5.78 14.08 -5.98
N ARG A 119 5.37 12.95 -5.40
CA ARG A 119 4.37 12.03 -5.97
C ARG A 119 3.67 11.23 -4.89
N LEU A 120 2.45 10.80 -5.17
CA LEU A 120 1.68 9.94 -4.28
C LEU A 120 1.95 8.46 -4.61
N THR A 121 2.35 7.68 -3.60
CA THR A 121 2.74 6.26 -3.74
C THR A 121 2.09 5.43 -2.65
N TRP A 122 1.92 4.13 -2.81
CA TRP A 122 1.27 3.32 -1.76
C TRP A 122 2.06 3.22 -0.45
N HIS A 123 3.36 3.49 -0.51
CA HIS A 123 4.29 3.36 0.61
C HIS A 123 5.45 4.34 0.45
N VAL A 124 6.15 4.58 1.55
CA VAL A 124 7.38 5.37 1.61
C VAL A 124 8.47 4.58 2.34
N PRO A 125 9.76 4.89 2.13
CA PRO A 125 10.85 4.26 2.88
C PRO A 125 10.64 4.38 4.38
N SER A 126 10.96 3.31 5.12
CA SER A 126 10.98 3.36 6.58
C SER A 126 11.96 4.44 7.08
N PRO A 127 11.60 5.21 8.13
CA PRO A 127 12.47 6.23 8.72
C PRO A 127 13.82 5.69 9.21
N LYS A 128 13.97 4.37 9.37
CA LYS A 128 15.25 3.71 9.68
C LYS A 128 16.34 3.98 8.63
N TYR A 129 15.97 4.39 7.43
CA TYR A 129 16.87 4.79 6.34
C TYR A 129 17.12 6.31 6.26
N GLY A 130 16.70 7.07 7.27
CA GLY A 130 16.75 8.53 7.26
C GLY A 130 15.58 9.17 6.50
N THR A 131 15.42 10.48 6.69
CA THR A 131 14.30 11.28 6.16
C THR A 131 14.78 12.30 5.11
N GLY A 132 13.87 12.79 4.26
CA GLY A 132 14.12 13.92 3.35
C GLY A 132 14.79 13.58 2.00
N TRP A 133 15.34 12.38 1.83
CA TRP A 133 15.96 11.98 0.55
C TRP A 133 14.94 11.47 -0.50
N CYS A 134 13.79 10.96 -0.04
CA CYS A 134 12.71 10.45 -0.88
C CYS A 134 11.56 11.44 -0.87
N ARG A 135 11.11 11.89 -2.05
CA ARG A 135 10.01 12.85 -2.23
C ARG A 135 8.64 12.18 -2.35
N ALA A 136 8.54 10.88 -2.11
CA ALA A 136 7.27 10.17 -2.17
C ALA A 136 6.41 10.48 -0.94
N ILE A 137 5.11 10.61 -1.15
CA ILE A 137 4.09 10.78 -0.10
C ILE A 137 3.18 9.56 -0.12
N SER A 138 2.97 8.94 1.04
CA SER A 138 2.17 7.72 1.11
C SER A 138 0.67 8.03 0.95
N MET A 139 0.05 7.39 -0.03
CA MET A 139 -1.40 7.32 -0.19
C MET A 139 -2.06 6.51 0.93
N THR A 140 -3.35 6.77 1.12
CA THR A 140 -4.20 5.90 1.93
C THR A 140 -4.34 4.53 1.26
N GLY A 141 -4.04 3.46 2.01
CA GLY A 141 -3.91 2.10 1.46
C GLY A 141 -5.20 1.54 0.85
N TYR A 142 -5.10 1.02 -0.38
CA TYR A 142 -6.26 0.51 -1.13
C TYR A 142 -6.94 -0.72 -0.49
N GLU A 143 -6.19 -1.59 0.19
CA GLU A 143 -6.74 -2.80 0.84
C GLU A 143 -7.74 -2.45 1.94
N SER A 144 -7.47 -1.38 2.70
CA SER A 144 -8.36 -0.89 3.74
C SER A 144 -9.70 -0.47 3.14
N TRP A 145 -9.68 0.35 2.10
CA TRP A 145 -10.89 0.81 1.41
C TRP A 145 -11.65 -0.34 0.74
N ASN A 146 -10.95 -1.19 -0.01
CA ASN A 146 -11.56 -2.32 -0.71
C ASN A 146 -12.22 -3.32 0.25
N SER A 147 -11.72 -3.43 1.49
CA SER A 147 -12.35 -4.29 2.50
C SER A 147 -13.82 -3.93 2.77
N PHE A 148 -14.20 -2.65 2.66
CA PHE A 148 -15.59 -2.20 2.80
C PHE A 148 -16.45 -2.52 1.59
N ARG A 149 -15.85 -2.60 0.39
CA ARG A 149 -16.56 -3.02 -0.83
C ARG A 149 -16.89 -4.50 -0.83
N TYR A 150 -15.92 -5.35 -0.50
CA TYR A 150 -16.11 -6.79 -0.50
C TYR A 150 -17.04 -7.27 0.63
N MET A 151 -17.22 -6.47 1.69
CA MET A 151 -18.29 -6.71 2.68
C MET A 151 -19.70 -6.66 2.07
N HIS A 152 -19.91 -6.01 0.92
CA HIS A 152 -21.22 -5.90 0.27
C HIS A 152 -21.43 -6.95 -0.83
N SER A 153 -20.38 -7.69 -1.25
CA SER A 153 -20.47 -8.63 -2.38
C SER A 153 -20.74 -10.08 -1.98
N TYR A 154 -20.61 -10.44 -0.70
CA TYR A 154 -21.15 -11.71 -0.21
C TYR A 154 -22.63 -11.50 0.12
N HIS A 155 -23.49 -12.05 -0.73
CA HIS A 155 -24.91 -12.23 -0.45
C HIS A 155 -25.09 -13.18 0.75
N ASP A 156 -24.90 -12.66 1.95
CA ASP A 156 -25.36 -13.26 3.19
C ASP A 156 -26.12 -12.17 3.93
N THR A 157 -27.43 -12.32 4.02
CA THR A 157 -28.40 -11.32 4.50
C THR A 157 -28.38 -11.11 6.02
N TRP A 158 -27.20 -11.18 6.64
CA TRP A 158 -26.97 -10.94 8.08
C TRP A 158 -26.07 -9.72 8.35
N PHE A 159 -25.82 -8.88 7.33
CA PHE A 159 -24.66 -7.98 7.23
C PHE A 159 -24.98 -6.48 7.16
N PHE A 160 -26.01 -6.01 7.86
CA PHE A 160 -26.21 -4.58 8.06
C PHE A 160 -25.87 -4.23 9.52
N ASP A 161 -24.83 -3.41 9.70
CA ASP A 161 -24.28 -2.86 10.96
C ASP A 161 -23.37 -3.73 11.84
N TYR A 162 -22.27 -4.24 11.27
CA TYR A 162 -21.10 -4.55 12.11
C TYR A 162 -20.28 -3.28 12.36
N THR A 163 -20.60 -2.57 13.44
CA THR A 163 -19.62 -1.69 14.09
C THR A 163 -18.37 -2.51 14.44
N TRP A 164 -17.22 -1.85 14.56
CA TRP A 164 -16.00 -2.51 15.01
C TRP A 164 -16.18 -3.27 16.33
N ASP A 165 -16.98 -2.73 17.25
CA ASP A 165 -17.31 -3.38 18.53
C ASP A 165 -18.01 -4.73 18.34
N ALA A 166 -19.02 -4.78 17.48
CA ALA A 166 -19.69 -6.03 17.15
C ALA A 166 -18.69 -7.02 16.54
N ARG A 167 -17.80 -6.55 15.66
CA ARG A 167 -16.85 -7.41 14.95
C ARG A 167 -15.85 -8.02 15.91
N PHE A 168 -15.26 -7.22 16.79
CA PHE A 168 -14.32 -7.70 17.79
C PHE A 168 -15.00 -8.64 18.79
N THR A 169 -16.21 -8.33 19.22
CA THR A 169 -17.02 -9.24 20.06
C THR A 169 -17.24 -10.59 19.38
N ASN A 170 -17.60 -10.59 18.09
CA ASN A 170 -17.77 -11.84 17.35
C ASN A 170 -16.45 -12.60 17.13
N ASN A 171 -15.35 -11.89 16.88
CA ASN A 171 -14.02 -12.50 16.77
C ASN A 171 -13.57 -13.14 18.09
N GLU A 172 -13.83 -12.51 19.23
CA GLU A 172 -13.58 -13.08 20.56
C GLU A 172 -14.43 -14.34 20.81
N ARG A 173 -15.71 -14.31 20.42
CA ARG A 173 -16.61 -15.46 20.54
C ARG A 173 -16.19 -16.64 19.65
N LYS A 174 -15.85 -16.38 18.39
CA LYS A 174 -15.51 -17.41 17.39
C LYS A 174 -14.09 -17.95 17.57
N TYR A 175 -13.17 -17.10 18.03
CA TYR A 175 -11.75 -17.44 18.21
C TYR A 175 -11.26 -17.08 19.62
N PRO A 176 -11.82 -17.69 20.68
CA PRO A 176 -11.49 -17.35 22.05
C PRO A 176 -10.02 -17.68 22.35
N TRP A 177 -9.34 -16.79 23.09
CA TRP A 177 -7.90 -16.89 23.37
C TRP A 177 -7.44 -18.27 23.85
N LYS A 178 -8.20 -18.87 24.78
CA LYS A 178 -7.90 -20.19 25.37
C LYS A 178 -7.91 -21.34 24.35
N SER A 179 -8.62 -21.19 23.24
CA SER A 179 -8.74 -22.21 22.19
C SER A 179 -7.81 -21.96 21.01
N LYS A 180 -7.04 -20.86 21.01
CA LYS A 180 -6.08 -20.57 19.94
C LYS A 180 -4.91 -21.55 19.99
N MET A 181 -4.48 -22.01 18.83
CA MET A 181 -3.27 -22.80 18.67
C MET A 181 -2.05 -21.98 19.10
N GLY A 182 -1.20 -22.57 19.93
CA GLY A 182 0.05 -21.98 20.39
C GLY A 182 1.13 -21.93 19.33
N LYS A 183 0.85 -21.30 18.19
CA LYS A 183 1.77 -21.10 17.06
C LYS A 183 1.64 -19.70 16.47
N ALA A 184 2.70 -19.26 15.80
CA ALA A 184 2.71 -18.07 14.96
C ALA A 184 2.56 -18.47 13.48
N ILE A 185 1.47 -18.04 12.83
CA ILE A 185 1.17 -18.42 11.43
C ILE A 185 1.62 -17.38 10.41
N TRP A 186 2.07 -17.84 9.25
CA TRP A 186 2.14 -17.06 8.02
C TRP A 186 1.72 -17.88 6.79
N ARG A 187 0.99 -17.24 5.87
CA ARG A 187 0.66 -17.77 4.55
C ARG A 187 0.82 -16.68 3.50
N GLY A 188 1.51 -16.96 2.41
CA GLY A 188 1.64 -16.03 1.30
C GLY A 188 2.41 -16.60 0.13
N SER A 189 2.60 -15.79 -0.91
CA SER A 189 3.37 -16.18 -2.10
C SER A 189 4.82 -15.72 -2.04
N THR A 190 5.63 -16.15 -3.02
CA THR A 190 7.06 -15.82 -3.17
C THR A 190 7.36 -14.37 -3.62
N THR A 191 6.40 -13.45 -3.53
CA THR A 191 6.66 -12.02 -3.83
C THR A 191 7.74 -11.44 -2.92
N GLY A 192 8.46 -10.43 -3.40
CA GLY A 192 9.59 -9.83 -2.67
C GLY A 192 10.95 -10.12 -3.26
N GLY A 193 11.00 -10.87 -4.36
CA GLY A 193 12.25 -11.20 -5.04
C GLY A 193 12.65 -10.23 -6.14
N ASN A 194 11.75 -9.97 -7.08
CA ASN A 194 12.22 -9.73 -8.46
C ASN A 194 12.13 -8.28 -8.97
N ARG A 195 12.20 -7.25 -8.11
CA ARG A 195 12.13 -5.86 -8.60
C ARG A 195 13.24 -4.91 -8.16
N LEU A 196 13.93 -5.16 -7.05
CA LEU A 196 14.92 -4.20 -6.51
C LEU A 196 16.34 -4.76 -6.37
N LYS A 197 16.57 -6.06 -6.63
CA LYS A 197 17.88 -6.69 -6.46
C LYS A 197 18.17 -7.61 -7.64
N HIS A 198 19.13 -7.23 -8.47
CA HIS A 198 19.65 -8.12 -9.50
C HIS A 198 20.42 -9.28 -8.83
N ASN A 199 20.28 -10.49 -9.37
CA ASN A 199 21.06 -11.67 -8.97
C ASN A 199 20.77 -12.21 -7.55
N ILE A 200 19.49 -12.23 -7.14
CA ILE A 200 19.07 -12.91 -5.91
C ILE A 200 18.70 -14.37 -6.18
N THR A 201 18.96 -15.24 -5.20
CA THR A 201 18.51 -16.63 -5.22
C THR A 201 17.19 -16.78 -4.47
N PHE A 202 16.52 -17.93 -4.62
CA PHE A 202 15.29 -18.23 -3.87
C PHE A 202 15.50 -18.15 -2.35
N ASP A 203 16.69 -18.51 -1.89
CA ASP A 203 17.07 -18.50 -0.48
C ASP A 203 17.31 -17.08 0.08
N ASP A 204 17.55 -16.11 -0.79
CA ASP A 204 17.75 -14.72 -0.39
C ASP A 204 16.44 -14.02 -0.04
N LEU A 205 15.31 -14.53 -0.53
CA LEU A 205 13.98 -13.95 -0.30
C LEU A 205 13.66 -13.93 1.20
N SER A 206 13.23 -12.77 1.69
CA SER A 206 12.80 -12.61 3.08
C SER A 206 11.71 -13.61 3.47
N ARG A 207 10.79 -13.91 2.56
CA ARG A 207 9.71 -14.89 2.80
C ARG A 207 10.22 -16.33 2.78
N THR A 208 11.21 -16.67 1.95
CA THR A 208 11.84 -17.99 1.99
C THR A 208 12.57 -18.19 3.32
N LYS A 209 13.30 -17.17 3.78
CA LYS A 209 13.95 -17.18 5.10
C LYS A 209 12.94 -17.41 6.22
N LEU A 210 11.76 -16.78 6.17
CA LEU A 210 10.68 -17.04 7.14
C LEU A 210 10.16 -18.47 7.08
N VAL A 211 9.94 -19.03 5.88
CA VAL A 211 9.50 -20.43 5.73
C VAL A 211 10.57 -21.39 6.27
N LYS A 212 11.86 -21.13 6.04
CA LYS A 212 12.95 -21.92 6.64
C LYS A 212 12.93 -21.87 8.18
N LYS A 213 12.62 -20.72 8.80
CA LYS A 213 12.42 -20.63 10.26
C LYS A 213 11.28 -21.52 10.76
N SER A 214 10.24 -21.73 9.95
CA SER A 214 9.17 -22.70 10.25
C SER A 214 9.64 -24.15 10.11
N MET A 215 10.52 -24.45 9.16
CA MET A 215 11.14 -25.78 9.05
C MET A 215 12.04 -26.10 10.24
N ASP A 216 12.78 -25.10 10.73
CA ASP A 216 13.67 -25.25 11.90
C ASP A 216 12.88 -25.44 13.21
N ARG A 217 11.77 -24.71 13.37
CA ARG A 217 10.93 -24.72 14.60
C ARG A 217 9.44 -24.85 14.27
N PRO A 218 9.00 -26.00 13.72
CA PRO A 218 7.60 -26.22 13.32
C PRO A 218 6.65 -26.31 14.51
N ASP A 219 7.17 -26.49 15.73
CA ASP A 219 6.44 -26.42 16.99
C ASP A 219 5.97 -25.00 17.32
N ILE A 220 6.72 -23.97 16.90
CA ILE A 220 6.48 -22.55 17.22
C ILE A 220 5.90 -21.78 16.02
N ILE A 221 6.49 -21.95 14.83
CA ILE A 221 6.15 -21.19 13.63
C ILE A 221 5.51 -22.11 12.60
N ASP A 222 4.36 -21.69 12.07
CA ASP A 222 3.66 -22.31 10.94
C ASP A 222 3.68 -21.34 9.76
N ALA A 223 4.77 -21.32 8.99
CA ALA A 223 4.92 -20.46 7.81
C ALA A 223 5.07 -21.32 6.55
N ALA A 224 4.23 -21.06 5.56
CA ALA A 224 4.24 -21.81 4.30
C ALA A 224 3.88 -20.93 3.11
N PHE A 225 4.44 -21.27 1.94
CA PHE A 225 4.03 -20.68 0.68
C PHE A 225 2.68 -21.24 0.23
N THR A 226 1.80 -20.37 -0.26
CA THR A 226 0.52 -20.75 -0.89
C THR A 226 0.62 -20.81 -2.42
N SER A 227 1.58 -20.10 -3.00
CA SER A 227 1.85 -20.08 -4.43
C SER A 227 3.24 -19.53 -4.72
N PHE A 228 3.80 -19.97 -5.85
CA PHE A 228 5.06 -19.47 -6.40
C PHE A 228 4.70 -18.55 -7.56
N VAL A 229 5.30 -17.37 -7.57
CA VAL A 229 5.03 -16.29 -8.53
C VAL A 229 6.33 -15.59 -8.91
N GLN A 230 6.28 -14.73 -9.93
CA GLN A 230 7.38 -13.85 -10.33
C GLN A 230 8.63 -14.62 -10.82
N GLY A 231 8.48 -15.78 -11.44
CA GLY A 231 9.59 -16.57 -11.98
C GLY A 231 10.16 -17.58 -10.98
N TRP A 232 9.58 -17.71 -9.78
CA TRP A 232 9.96 -18.71 -8.79
C TRP A 232 9.24 -20.05 -8.98
N GLU A 233 8.32 -20.15 -9.94
CA GLU A 233 7.62 -21.38 -10.31
C GLU A 233 8.60 -22.52 -10.64
N VAL A 234 9.73 -22.18 -11.28
CA VAL A 234 10.82 -23.12 -11.64
C VAL A 234 11.41 -23.87 -10.44
N VAL A 235 11.35 -23.30 -9.22
CA VAL A 235 11.87 -23.92 -8.00
C VAL A 235 11.12 -25.22 -7.69
N LEU A 236 9.82 -25.28 -7.98
CA LEU A 236 9.02 -26.50 -7.82
C LEU A 236 9.39 -27.54 -8.88
N ASP A 237 9.61 -27.10 -10.11
CA ASP A 237 9.94 -27.98 -11.26
C ASP A 237 11.33 -28.62 -11.12
N GLU A 238 12.28 -27.91 -10.49
CA GLU A 238 13.65 -28.38 -10.24
C GLU A 238 13.78 -29.28 -9.00
N GLY A 239 12.66 -29.64 -8.35
CA GLY A 239 12.65 -30.62 -7.26
C GLY A 239 13.08 -30.07 -5.88
N HIS A 240 13.11 -28.75 -5.70
CA HIS A 240 13.44 -28.11 -4.42
C HIS A 240 12.29 -28.15 -3.38
N SER A 241 11.31 -29.04 -3.55
CA SER A 241 10.17 -29.20 -2.63
C SER A 241 10.60 -29.47 -1.19
N ASN A 242 11.75 -30.15 -0.97
CA ASN A 242 12.29 -30.44 0.35
C ASN A 242 12.97 -29.24 1.05
N GLN A 243 13.17 -28.12 0.35
CA GLN A 243 13.85 -26.92 0.89
C GLN A 243 12.87 -25.83 1.34
N THR A 244 11.57 -26.11 1.28
CA THR A 244 10.52 -25.15 1.59
C THR A 244 9.25 -25.87 2.04
N ILE A 245 8.23 -25.11 2.44
CA ILE A 245 6.92 -25.64 2.83
C ILE A 245 5.86 -25.01 1.93
N VAL A 246 5.07 -25.86 1.28
CA VAL A 246 3.91 -25.45 0.48
C VAL A 246 2.65 -25.94 1.18
N SER A 247 1.68 -25.04 1.35
CA SER A 247 0.41 -25.35 2.01
C SER A 247 -0.74 -24.63 1.31
N SER A 248 -1.96 -25.13 1.48
CA SER A 248 -3.14 -24.48 0.94
C SER A 248 -3.35 -23.09 1.54
N HIS A 249 -4.07 -22.24 0.81
CA HIS A 249 -4.56 -20.97 1.33
C HIS A 249 -5.35 -21.18 2.62
N VAL A 250 -5.10 -20.34 3.62
CA VAL A 250 -5.90 -20.26 4.86
C VAL A 250 -6.79 -19.03 4.76
N PRO A 251 -8.12 -19.16 4.89
CA PRO A 251 -9.03 -18.02 4.90
C PRO A 251 -8.59 -16.98 5.93
N PHE A 252 -8.73 -15.69 5.60
CA PHE A 252 -8.17 -14.60 6.41
C PHE A 252 -8.63 -14.65 7.88
N ASP A 253 -9.92 -14.87 8.13
CA ASP A 253 -10.45 -14.96 9.50
C ASP A 253 -9.92 -16.20 10.25
N ASP A 254 -9.58 -17.27 9.54
CA ASP A 254 -9.06 -18.49 10.16
C ASP A 254 -7.60 -18.36 10.63
N LEU A 255 -6.90 -17.29 10.22
CA LEU A 255 -5.64 -16.90 10.86
C LEU A 255 -5.84 -16.62 12.36
N MET A 256 -7.04 -16.20 12.78
CA MET A 256 -7.36 -15.99 14.20
C MET A 256 -7.45 -17.27 15.03
N LYS A 257 -7.38 -18.46 14.41
CA LYS A 257 -7.23 -19.72 15.15
C LYS A 257 -5.86 -19.85 15.80
N PHE A 258 -4.89 -19.03 15.41
CA PHE A 258 -3.52 -19.00 15.93
C PHE A 258 -3.35 -17.87 16.94
N ARG A 259 -2.50 -18.06 17.94
CA ARG A 259 -2.19 -17.00 18.93
C ARG A 259 -1.52 -15.79 18.28
N ALA A 260 -0.64 -16.03 17.31
CA ALA A 260 0.08 -14.98 16.61
C ALA A 260 0.02 -15.14 15.09
N ILE A 261 0.07 -14.02 14.39
CA ILE A 261 0.16 -13.93 12.93
C ILE A 261 1.40 -13.11 12.60
N ILE A 262 2.30 -13.68 11.80
CA ILE A 262 3.51 -12.99 11.37
C ILE A 262 3.16 -12.13 10.15
N ASP A 263 3.60 -10.88 10.14
CA ASP A 263 3.55 -10.02 8.96
C ASP A 263 4.95 -9.73 8.42
N ILE A 264 5.11 -9.88 7.11
CA ILE A 264 6.36 -9.66 6.38
C ILE A 264 6.06 -9.06 5.01
N ASP A 265 6.89 -8.10 4.60
CA ASP A 265 6.74 -7.37 3.35
C ASP A 265 6.78 -8.30 2.12
N GLY A 266 6.14 -7.85 1.04
CA GLY A 266 6.22 -8.47 -0.28
C GLY A 266 7.29 -7.81 -1.13
N ASN A 267 6.89 -7.32 -2.30
CA ASN A 267 7.78 -6.56 -3.20
C ASN A 267 8.36 -5.32 -2.52
N THR A 268 7.55 -4.63 -1.71
CA THR A 268 7.92 -3.38 -1.05
C THR A 268 7.31 -3.31 0.34
N TRP A 269 5.99 -3.21 0.48
CA TRP A 269 5.30 -3.23 1.78
C TRP A 269 4.37 -4.43 1.89
N SER A 270 3.73 -4.56 3.06
CA SER A 270 2.69 -5.55 3.32
C SER A 270 1.32 -4.88 3.44
N SER A 271 0.54 -4.88 2.35
CA SER A 271 -0.81 -4.29 2.34
C SER A 271 -1.83 -5.00 3.25
N ARG A 272 -1.48 -6.17 3.81
CA ARG A 272 -2.30 -6.88 4.79
C ARG A 272 -2.16 -6.34 6.20
N PHE A 273 -1.12 -5.54 6.50
CA PHE A 273 -0.76 -5.19 7.87
C PHE A 273 -1.91 -4.50 8.61
N THR A 274 -2.58 -3.52 7.99
CA THR A 274 -3.76 -2.86 8.56
C THR A 274 -4.85 -3.86 8.95
N LYS A 275 -5.18 -4.80 8.04
CA LYS A 275 -6.24 -5.78 8.28
C LYS A 275 -5.86 -6.76 9.39
N LEU A 276 -4.58 -7.11 9.50
CA LEU A 276 -4.06 -7.99 10.55
C LEU A 276 -4.17 -7.36 11.93
N LEU A 277 -3.90 -6.06 12.07
CA LEU A 277 -4.07 -5.33 13.34
C LEU A 277 -5.53 -5.34 13.84
N CYS A 278 -6.49 -5.52 12.93
CA CYS A 278 -7.91 -5.59 13.26
C CYS A 278 -8.41 -7.04 13.51
N THR A 279 -7.49 -7.98 13.68
CA THR A 279 -7.81 -9.37 14.06
C THR A 279 -7.75 -9.55 15.58
N ASN A 280 -8.27 -10.68 16.07
CA ASN A 280 -8.17 -11.07 17.47
C ASN A 280 -6.92 -11.93 17.75
N SER A 281 -5.79 -11.64 17.12
CA SER A 281 -4.53 -12.37 17.31
C SER A 281 -3.35 -11.40 17.33
N VAL A 282 -2.28 -11.77 18.01
CA VAL A 282 -1.09 -10.92 18.11
C VAL A 282 -0.45 -10.81 16.73
N VAL A 283 -0.16 -9.59 16.27
CA VAL A 283 0.60 -9.40 15.04
C VAL A 283 2.08 -9.28 15.38
N ILE A 284 2.90 -10.18 14.84
CA ILE A 284 4.36 -10.09 14.90
C ILE A 284 4.83 -9.46 13.59
N LYS A 285 5.26 -8.19 13.62
CA LYS A 285 5.68 -7.48 12.42
C LYS A 285 7.20 -7.59 12.23
N ILE A 286 7.62 -8.25 11.15
CA ILE A 286 9.02 -8.20 10.72
C ILE A 286 9.32 -6.78 10.23
N ASN A 287 10.41 -6.20 10.74
CA ASN A 287 10.83 -4.82 10.53
C ASN A 287 10.65 -4.38 9.07
N PRO A 288 9.72 -3.45 8.80
CA PRO A 288 9.35 -3.11 7.43
C PRO A 288 10.49 -2.35 6.74
N GLU A 289 10.63 -2.59 5.45
CA GLU A 289 11.50 -1.80 4.57
C GLU A 289 10.79 -0.52 4.12
N TYR A 290 9.49 -0.64 3.92
CA TYR A 290 8.61 0.42 3.48
C TYR A 290 7.36 0.45 4.35
N ILE A 291 6.86 1.65 4.61
CA ILE A 291 5.73 1.89 5.50
C ILE A 291 4.61 2.62 4.77
N GLU A 292 3.39 2.42 5.26
CA GLU A 292 2.19 3.13 4.80
C GLU A 292 1.95 4.38 5.65
N HIS A 293 1.07 5.27 5.19
CA HIS A 293 0.78 6.57 5.79
C HIS A 293 0.40 6.54 7.28
N PHE A 294 -0.17 5.44 7.76
CA PHE A 294 -0.68 5.28 9.12
C PHE A 294 0.37 4.81 10.14
N TYR A 295 1.59 4.48 9.70
CA TYR A 295 2.60 3.92 10.60
C TYR A 295 2.99 4.87 11.75
N ALA A 296 2.82 6.18 11.58
CA ALA A 296 3.07 7.16 12.65
C ALA A 296 2.10 7.01 13.84
N ASP A 297 0.94 6.38 13.63
CA ASP A 297 -0.07 6.14 14.67
C ASP A 297 0.21 4.84 15.45
N LEU A 298 1.19 4.04 15.00
CA LEU A 298 1.45 2.70 15.53
C LEU A 298 2.75 2.65 16.31
N GLU A 299 2.62 2.23 17.56
CA GLU A 299 3.75 1.97 18.45
C GLU A 299 4.06 0.46 18.59
N PRO A 300 5.34 0.04 18.41
CA PRO A 300 5.80 -1.30 18.76
C PRO A 300 5.55 -1.63 20.23
N MET A 301 5.24 -2.89 20.54
CA MET A 301 4.85 -3.40 21.86
C MET A 301 3.55 -2.80 22.43
N ILE A 302 2.89 -1.89 21.72
CA ILE A 302 1.54 -1.41 22.04
C ILE A 302 0.51 -1.98 21.06
N HIS A 303 0.77 -1.91 19.75
CA HIS A 303 -0.17 -2.35 18.72
C HIS A 303 0.26 -3.65 18.03
N TYR A 304 1.56 -3.95 18.04
CA TYR A 304 2.13 -5.15 17.44
C TYR A 304 3.46 -5.48 18.10
N VAL A 305 3.94 -6.72 17.94
CA VAL A 305 5.25 -7.15 18.46
C VAL A 305 6.29 -7.04 17.32
N PRO A 306 7.33 -6.20 17.45
CA PRO A 306 8.35 -6.05 16.42
C PRO A 306 9.29 -7.27 16.39
N ALA A 307 9.72 -7.67 15.19
CA ALA A 307 10.70 -8.74 15.01
C ALA A 307 11.64 -8.46 13.83
N SER A 308 12.71 -9.24 13.74
CA SER A 308 13.57 -9.38 12.57
C SER A 308 13.58 -10.83 12.12
N LEU A 309 14.06 -11.12 10.91
CA LEU A 309 14.25 -12.52 10.49
C LEU A 309 15.29 -13.26 11.36
N GLN A 310 16.19 -12.53 12.03
CA GLN A 310 17.20 -13.10 12.89
C GLN A 310 16.60 -13.63 14.20
N ASN A 311 15.71 -12.87 14.83
CA ASN A 311 15.12 -13.18 16.14
C ASN A 311 13.65 -13.62 16.10
N ILE A 312 13.06 -13.84 14.92
CA ILE A 312 11.62 -14.17 14.79
C ILE A 312 11.20 -15.39 15.63
N THR A 313 12.07 -16.38 15.77
CA THR A 313 11.80 -17.58 16.59
C THR A 313 11.71 -17.23 18.07
N GLU A 314 12.67 -16.47 18.60
CA GLU A 314 12.69 -16.02 20.00
C GLU A 314 11.48 -15.13 20.32
N VAL A 315 11.15 -14.22 19.39
CA VAL A 315 9.96 -13.35 19.52
C VAL A 315 8.68 -14.18 19.50
N ALA A 316 8.58 -15.19 18.62
CA ALA A 316 7.42 -16.07 18.59
C ALA A 316 7.31 -16.88 19.89
N GLU A 317 8.41 -17.39 20.45
CA GLU A 317 8.41 -18.05 21.77
C GLU A 317 7.91 -17.11 22.87
N TYR A 318 8.41 -15.87 22.90
CA TYR A 318 7.95 -14.84 23.85
C TYR A 318 6.44 -14.60 23.76
N VAL A 319 5.91 -14.44 22.54
CA VAL A 319 4.48 -14.19 22.31
C VAL A 319 3.61 -15.40 22.68
N LEU A 320 4.16 -16.61 22.56
CA LEU A 320 3.43 -17.85 22.82
C LEU A 320 3.52 -18.32 24.27
N ASP A 321 4.42 -17.76 25.08
CA ASP A 321 4.51 -18.05 26.51
C ASP A 321 3.23 -17.63 27.25
N ASN A 322 2.66 -18.55 28.02
CA ASN A 322 1.46 -18.29 28.82
C ASN A 322 1.71 -17.24 29.93
N ASN A 323 2.95 -17.03 30.36
CA ASN A 323 3.32 -15.99 31.31
C ASN A 323 3.09 -14.58 30.73
N ASN A 324 3.17 -14.42 29.41
CA ASN A 324 3.04 -13.13 28.72
C ASN A 324 1.63 -12.90 28.16
N GLN A 325 0.69 -13.82 28.39
CA GLN A 325 -0.62 -13.79 27.72
C GLN A 325 -1.44 -12.53 27.97
N ASP A 326 -1.33 -11.92 29.15
CA ASP A 326 -2.11 -10.73 29.48
C ASP A 326 -1.58 -9.49 28.76
N GLU A 327 -0.25 -9.38 28.60
CA GLU A 327 0.40 -8.40 27.73
C GLU A 327 -0.02 -8.61 26.28
N MET A 328 0.04 -9.84 25.79
CA MET A 328 -0.35 -10.15 24.41
C MET A 328 -1.81 -9.79 24.11
N ARG A 329 -2.72 -10.07 25.06
CA ARG A 329 -4.11 -9.66 24.95
C ARG A 329 -4.29 -8.14 25.04
N ALA A 330 -3.44 -7.44 25.80
CA ALA A 330 -3.44 -5.98 25.83
C ALA A 330 -3.03 -5.39 24.48
N ILE A 331 -1.98 -5.94 23.85
CA ILE A 331 -1.53 -5.54 22.51
C ILE A 331 -2.65 -5.71 21.48
N VAL A 332 -3.36 -6.85 21.49
CA VAL A 332 -4.51 -7.08 20.60
C VAL A 332 -5.62 -6.05 20.83
N ARG A 333 -5.95 -5.75 22.10
CA ARG A 333 -6.97 -4.73 22.43
C ARG A 333 -6.58 -3.34 21.95
N SER A 334 -5.32 -2.94 22.13
CA SER A 334 -4.81 -1.65 21.64
C SER A 334 -4.86 -1.56 20.12
N ALA A 335 -4.44 -2.61 19.41
CA ALA A 335 -4.54 -2.68 17.95
C ALA A 335 -6.00 -2.58 17.46
N ASN A 336 -6.92 -3.28 18.12
CA ASN A 336 -8.35 -3.24 17.81
C ASN A 336 -8.95 -1.85 18.11
N SER A 337 -8.53 -1.19 19.19
CA SER A 337 -8.92 0.19 19.51
C SER A 337 -8.45 1.17 18.44
N TRP A 338 -7.20 1.03 17.96
CA TRP A 338 -6.69 1.82 16.84
C TRP A 338 -7.51 1.57 15.56
N CYS A 339 -7.79 0.30 15.22
CA CYS A 339 -8.61 -0.06 14.06
C CYS A 339 -9.99 0.57 14.08
N LYS A 340 -10.61 0.70 15.27
CA LYS A 340 -11.93 1.33 15.44
C LYS A 340 -11.95 2.79 15.01
N GLY A 341 -10.87 3.53 15.26
CA GLY A 341 -10.75 4.93 14.84
C GLY A 341 -10.25 5.08 13.40
N PHE A 342 -9.20 4.33 13.05
CA PHE A 342 -8.50 4.47 11.79
C PHE A 342 -9.23 3.85 10.60
N ASN A 343 -9.59 2.56 10.69
CA ASN A 343 -10.07 1.80 9.54
C ASN A 343 -11.59 1.94 9.42
N THR A 344 -12.09 3.10 9.01
CA THR A 344 -13.54 3.38 8.87
C THR A 344 -13.86 4.03 7.52
N LYS A 345 -15.13 3.99 7.11
CA LYS A 345 -15.60 4.64 5.88
C LYS A 345 -15.52 6.17 5.97
N GLU A 346 -15.37 6.72 7.17
CA GLU A 346 -15.36 8.14 7.48
C GLU A 346 -13.93 8.66 7.65
N GLN A 347 -13.04 7.89 8.29
CA GLN A 347 -11.67 8.30 8.56
C GLN A 347 -10.75 8.14 7.34
N LEU A 348 -10.87 7.04 6.59
CA LEU A 348 -10.00 6.81 5.42
C LEU A 348 -10.08 7.93 4.35
N PRO A 349 -11.27 8.50 4.02
CA PRO A 349 -11.36 9.70 3.18
C PRO A 349 -10.65 10.92 3.77
N LYS A 350 -10.75 11.15 5.09
CA LYS A 350 -10.05 12.25 5.76
C LYS A 350 -8.53 12.07 5.69
N ASP A 351 -8.06 10.85 5.88
CA ASP A 351 -6.64 10.52 5.74
C ASP A 351 -6.17 10.75 4.30
N ALA A 352 -6.99 10.38 3.31
CA ALA A 352 -6.67 10.60 1.90
C ALA A 352 -6.51 12.10 1.58
N ILE A 353 -7.40 12.94 2.10
CA ILE A 353 -7.28 14.41 2.02
C ILE A 353 -6.03 14.91 2.73
N SER A 354 -5.73 14.41 3.94
CA SER A 354 -4.51 14.79 4.66
C SER A 354 -3.23 14.48 3.87
N GLN A 355 -3.16 13.31 3.23
CA GLN A 355 -2.02 12.95 2.38
C GLN A 355 -1.97 13.80 1.10
N LEU A 356 -3.12 14.16 0.52
CA LEU A 356 -3.18 15.09 -0.61
C LEU A 356 -2.67 16.48 -0.25
N MET A 357 -3.01 16.99 0.94
CA MET A 357 -2.50 18.27 1.44
C MET A 357 -0.98 18.23 1.64
N LYS A 358 -0.44 17.14 2.20
CA LYS A 358 1.03 16.93 2.31
C LYS A 358 1.70 16.91 0.93
N TYR A 359 1.06 16.26 -0.05
CA TYR A 359 1.54 16.24 -1.42
C TYR A 359 1.60 17.63 -2.05
N GLU A 360 0.55 18.43 -1.87
CA GLU A 360 0.51 19.80 -2.39
C GLU A 360 1.52 20.71 -1.71
N SER A 361 1.67 20.62 -0.38
CA SER A 361 2.74 21.35 0.33
C SER A 361 4.12 20.98 -0.21
N ALA A 362 4.37 19.69 -0.46
CA ALA A 362 5.64 19.23 -1.04
C ALA A 362 5.86 19.76 -2.47
N LEU A 363 4.81 19.84 -3.31
CA LEU A 363 4.90 20.46 -4.63
C LEU A 363 5.24 21.95 -4.53
N MET A 364 4.56 22.69 -3.66
CA MET A 364 4.81 24.11 -3.47
C MET A 364 6.24 24.35 -2.96
N GLU A 365 6.69 23.61 -1.94
CA GLU A 365 8.08 23.69 -1.46
C GLU A 365 9.12 23.40 -2.55
N ALA A 366 8.84 22.45 -3.44
CA ALA A 366 9.75 22.08 -4.51
C ALA A 366 9.84 23.12 -5.64
N TYR A 367 8.80 23.93 -5.86
CA TYR A 367 8.66 24.78 -7.06
C TYR A 367 8.25 26.23 -6.80
N ASN A 368 8.17 26.69 -5.53
CA ASN A 368 7.73 28.05 -5.19
C ASN A 368 8.54 29.14 -5.92
N GLU A 369 9.86 28.95 -6.04
CA GLU A 369 10.77 29.93 -6.64
C GLU A 369 10.74 29.91 -8.19
N SER A 370 10.10 28.92 -8.82
CA SER A 370 10.17 28.72 -10.28
C SER A 370 9.01 29.32 -11.06
N GLY A 371 8.18 30.18 -10.46
CA GLY A 371 6.98 30.70 -11.12
C GLY A 371 5.92 29.62 -11.40
N TRP A 372 5.80 28.65 -10.49
CA TRP A 372 4.88 27.50 -10.57
C TRP A 372 3.49 27.86 -11.11
N ASP A 373 2.87 28.91 -10.57
CA ASP A 373 1.51 29.31 -10.97
C ASP A 373 1.40 29.67 -12.45
N GLU A 374 2.41 30.34 -13.01
CA GLU A 374 2.40 30.72 -14.42
C GLU A 374 2.64 29.52 -15.34
N GLU A 375 3.63 28.68 -15.02
CA GLU A 375 3.86 27.45 -15.79
C GLU A 375 2.64 26.52 -15.72
N TRP A 376 2.01 26.40 -14.55
CA TRP A 376 0.80 25.58 -14.39
C TRP A 376 -0.38 26.13 -15.20
N ARG A 377 -0.64 27.45 -15.19
CA ARG A 377 -1.67 28.06 -16.05
C ARG A 377 -1.43 27.79 -17.53
N ILE A 378 -0.17 27.86 -17.96
CA ILE A 378 0.23 27.55 -19.34
C ILE A 378 -0.09 26.09 -19.69
N VAL A 379 0.26 25.14 -18.82
CA VAL A 379 -0.02 23.70 -19.01
C VAL A 379 -1.53 23.42 -18.97
N GLN A 380 -2.25 23.98 -18.00
CA GLN A 380 -3.70 23.82 -17.85
C GLN A 380 -4.44 24.28 -19.11
N ARG A 381 -4.06 25.44 -19.68
CA ARG A 381 -4.61 25.92 -20.94
C ARG A 381 -4.38 24.94 -22.09
N ARG A 382 -3.16 24.40 -22.25
CA ARG A 382 -2.86 23.43 -23.31
C ARG A 382 -3.62 22.12 -23.14
N ILE A 383 -3.76 21.64 -21.90
CA ILE A 383 -4.59 20.46 -21.60
C ILE A 383 -6.03 20.72 -22.03
N ARG A 384 -6.60 21.87 -21.69
CA ARG A 384 -7.97 22.26 -22.08
C ARG A 384 -8.13 22.37 -23.61
N GLU A 385 -7.15 22.96 -24.30
CA GLU A 385 -7.15 23.10 -25.76
C GLU A 385 -7.04 21.75 -26.48
N ASN A 386 -6.22 20.84 -25.97
CA ASN A 386 -5.92 19.57 -26.66
C ASN A 386 -6.87 18.42 -26.30
N ILE A 387 -7.31 18.35 -25.04
CA ILE A 387 -8.09 17.22 -24.51
C ILE A 387 -9.30 17.65 -23.66
N GLY A 388 -9.70 18.93 -23.73
CA GLY A 388 -10.76 19.47 -22.86
C GLY A 388 -12.10 18.73 -22.94
N GLU A 389 -12.47 18.21 -24.12
CA GLU A 389 -13.69 17.40 -24.29
C GLU A 389 -13.61 16.02 -23.62
N ASP A 390 -12.40 15.48 -23.45
CA ASP A 390 -12.13 14.20 -22.80
C ASP A 390 -11.76 14.39 -21.32
N LEU A 391 -11.66 15.63 -20.82
CA LEU A 391 -11.39 15.90 -19.41
C LEU A 391 -12.71 15.92 -18.63
N VAL A 392 -12.95 14.87 -17.84
CA VAL A 392 -14.24 14.60 -17.19
C VAL A 392 -14.08 14.40 -15.68
N ASP A 393 -15.20 14.43 -14.96
CA ASP A 393 -15.25 14.04 -13.55
C ASP A 393 -14.74 12.59 -13.37
N CYS A 394 -13.72 12.44 -12.52
CA CYS A 394 -13.07 11.18 -12.22
C CYS A 394 -13.83 10.36 -11.18
N ASN A 395 -15.13 10.21 -11.40
CA ASN A 395 -15.96 9.25 -10.69
C ASN A 395 -15.88 7.89 -11.39
N LEU A 396 -15.37 6.88 -10.67
CA LEU A 396 -15.05 5.53 -11.16
C LEU A 396 -16.02 4.47 -10.63
N VAL A 397 -17.14 4.89 -10.04
CA VAL A 397 -18.20 4.04 -9.50
C VAL A 397 -19.07 3.46 -10.60
#